data_AF-A0A8S3RN36-F1
#
_entry.id   AF-A0A8S3RN36-F1
#
_cell.length_a   1.000
_cell.length_b   1.000
_cell.length_c   1.000
_cell.angle_alpha   90.00
_cell.angle_beta   90.00
_cell.angle_gamma   90.00
#
_symmetry.space_group_name_H-M   'P 1'
#
loop_
_entity.id
_entity.type
_entity.pdbx_description
1 polymer ?
#
loop_
_entity_poly.entity_id
_entity_poly.type
_entity_poly.pdbx_seq_one_letter_code
_entity_poly.pdbx_strand_id
1 'polypeptide(L)'
;MIFQLHAEYDMDDDEYAAHRVSQAFEMSQFIKLTSSPDNCDLVIIIQNNGQLLDSWITKKSTKSPGNGNTCDLPSNPFTGKKALKFDPEGKRIDYILYRCNKGTSVTVEECNVTMGTIPDRKYPYTDHEGVAAIFNVEKTESSNGTEAIRANTIEGNVNTCLTAIEKGLKKASSDCTFYTILAVMSVFLLYIISSLEVPYGLGLVRGFVLVILTLTFGYAFWSRLILNKMEENGLINSQKDMENYLLLLQTEMKTS
;
A
#
# COMPACT_ATOMS: atom_id res chain seq x y z
N MET A 1 -0.79 13.76 10.84
CA MET A 1 -1.51 13.27 9.64
C MET A 1 -1.43 11.75 9.68
N ILE A 2 -2.53 11.05 9.47
CA ILE A 2 -2.60 9.57 9.50
C ILE A 2 -2.87 9.12 8.08
N PHE A 3 -2.06 8.19 7.59
CA PHE A 3 -2.22 7.59 6.26
C PHE A 3 -2.40 6.10 6.40
N GLN A 4 -3.28 5.55 5.57
CA GLN A 4 -3.51 4.12 5.47
C GLN A 4 -3.34 3.73 4.01
N LEU A 5 -2.33 2.92 3.73
CA LEU A 5 -2.13 2.33 2.41
C LEU A 5 -3.14 1.19 2.21
N HIS A 6 -3.29 0.74 0.96
CA HIS A 6 -4.04 -0.49 0.68
C HIS A 6 -3.57 -1.64 1.58
N ALA A 7 -4.46 -2.56 1.92
CA ALA A 7 -4.07 -3.79 2.61
C ALA A 7 -3.45 -4.78 1.62
N GLU A 8 -2.62 -5.68 2.14
CA GLU A 8 -2.26 -6.92 1.47
C GLU A 8 -3.37 -7.93 1.74
N TYR A 9 -4.13 -8.31 0.71
CA TYR A 9 -5.25 -9.25 0.86
C TYR A 9 -4.86 -10.70 0.54
N ASP A 10 -3.85 -10.89 -0.32
CA ASP A 10 -3.31 -12.20 -0.70
C ASP A 10 -1.77 -12.10 -0.74
N MET A 11 -1.11 -13.00 -0.01
CA MET A 11 0.35 -13.07 0.08
C MET A 11 0.97 -13.80 -1.12
N ASP A 12 0.23 -14.71 -1.77
CA ASP A 12 0.71 -15.47 -2.92
C ASP A 12 0.53 -14.67 -4.23
N ASP A 13 -0.53 -13.87 -4.33
CA ASP A 13 -0.80 -12.97 -5.46
C ASP A 13 -1.23 -11.56 -5.01
N ASP A 14 -0.26 -10.77 -4.59
CA ASP A 14 -0.51 -9.41 -4.15
C ASP A 14 -0.72 -8.44 -5.33
N GLU A 15 -1.98 -8.33 -5.75
CA GLU A 15 -2.44 -7.40 -6.78
C GLU A 15 -2.25 -5.92 -6.38
N TYR A 16 -2.31 -5.63 -5.08
CA TYR A 16 -2.28 -4.26 -4.57
C TYR A 16 -0.87 -3.72 -4.30
N ALA A 17 0.16 -4.53 -4.50
CA ALA A 17 1.57 -4.14 -4.30
C ALA A 17 1.89 -2.83 -5.04
N ALA A 18 1.52 -2.74 -6.33
CA ALA A 18 1.76 -1.57 -7.17
C ALA A 18 1.05 -0.32 -6.62
N HIS A 19 -0.18 -0.47 -6.12
CA HIS A 19 -0.93 0.63 -5.51
C HIS A 19 -0.30 1.10 -4.21
N ARG A 20 0.11 0.17 -3.32
CA ARG A 20 0.77 0.54 -2.06
C ARG A 20 2.09 1.26 -2.31
N VAL A 21 2.86 0.80 -3.28
CA VAL A 21 4.13 1.42 -3.68
C VAL A 21 3.91 2.83 -4.24
N SER A 22 2.95 3.00 -5.15
CA SER A 22 2.56 4.31 -5.69
C SER A 22 2.14 5.28 -4.58
N GLN A 23 1.23 4.86 -3.71
CA GLN A 23 0.76 5.66 -2.58
C GLN A 23 1.89 6.04 -1.60
N ALA A 24 2.77 5.09 -1.27
CA ALA A 24 3.92 5.34 -0.39
C ALA A 24 4.92 6.33 -1.03
N PHE A 25 5.10 6.29 -2.35
CA PHE A 25 5.95 7.22 -3.08
C PHE A 25 5.35 8.63 -3.13
N GLU A 26 4.08 8.77 -3.50
CA GLU A 26 3.41 10.09 -3.50
C GLU A 26 3.44 10.73 -2.11
N MET A 27 3.19 9.92 -1.09
CA MET A 27 3.30 10.32 0.30
C MET A 27 4.71 10.81 0.64
N SER A 28 5.77 10.09 0.25
CA SER A 28 7.14 10.54 0.54
C SER A 28 7.47 11.88 -0.12
N GLN A 29 6.99 12.12 -1.34
CA GLN A 29 7.15 13.40 -2.01
C GLN A 29 6.38 14.51 -1.30
N PHE A 30 5.12 14.25 -0.91
CA PHE A 30 4.33 15.20 -0.14
C PHE A 30 5.02 15.60 1.17
N ILE A 31 5.58 14.61 1.87
CA ILE A 31 6.32 14.83 3.11
C ILE A 31 7.52 15.70 2.81
N LYS A 32 8.36 15.32 1.84
CA LYS A 32 9.55 16.08 1.44
C LYS A 32 9.21 17.55 1.14
N LEU A 33 8.12 17.81 0.43
CA LEU A 33 7.69 19.16 0.03
C LEU A 33 7.13 19.98 1.20
N THR A 34 6.41 19.35 2.14
CA THR A 34 5.77 20.05 3.26
C THR A 34 6.65 20.20 4.49
N SER A 35 7.73 19.42 4.57
CA SER A 35 8.66 19.39 5.71
C SER A 35 9.95 20.17 5.46
N SER A 36 9.86 21.28 4.73
CA SER A 36 11.01 22.14 4.42
C SER A 36 11.81 22.43 5.70
N PRO A 37 13.16 22.34 5.65
CA PRO A 37 14.02 22.56 6.82
C PRO A 37 13.76 23.88 7.55
N ASP A 38 13.29 24.90 6.83
CA ASP A 38 13.06 26.24 7.37
C ASP A 38 11.72 26.38 8.13
N ASN A 39 10.78 25.45 7.94
CA ASN A 39 9.39 25.57 8.44
C ASN A 39 8.95 24.42 9.36
N CYS A 40 9.77 23.39 9.56
CA CYS A 40 9.40 22.22 10.35
C CYS A 40 10.61 21.65 11.09
N ASP A 41 10.51 21.52 12.41
CA ASP A 41 11.58 20.97 13.25
C ASP A 41 11.54 19.42 13.32
N LEU A 42 10.33 18.84 13.29
CA LEU A 42 10.09 17.41 13.45
C LEU A 42 8.90 16.96 12.61
N VAL A 43 9.10 15.87 11.87
CA VAL A 43 8.08 15.19 11.08
C VAL A 43 7.81 13.84 11.71
N ILE A 44 6.57 13.58 12.15
CA ILE A 44 6.13 12.26 12.64
C ILE A 44 5.04 11.74 11.73
N ILE A 45 5.26 10.56 11.16
CA ILE A 45 4.46 10.01 10.09
C ILE A 45 4.34 8.51 10.24
N ILE A 46 3.17 7.99 9.86
CA ILE A 46 2.90 6.57 9.79
C ILE A 46 3.19 6.13 8.35
N GLN A 47 4.36 5.50 8.11
CA GLN A 47 4.87 4.82 6.88
C GLN A 47 5.87 5.53 5.92
N ASN A 48 6.70 4.72 5.24
CA ASN A 48 8.13 4.93 4.87
C ASN A 48 8.39 5.40 3.41
N ASN A 49 9.58 6.01 3.18
CA ASN A 49 10.18 6.57 1.93
C ASN A 49 10.58 8.07 2.04
N GLY A 50 10.25 8.74 3.16
CA GLY A 50 10.60 10.16 3.41
C GLY A 50 11.95 10.42 4.09
N GLN A 51 12.89 9.47 4.05
CA GLN A 51 14.07 9.41 4.94
C GLN A 51 13.67 9.41 6.43
N LEU A 52 12.64 8.63 6.74
CA LEU A 52 12.09 8.53 8.09
C LEU A 52 12.76 7.37 8.83
N LEU A 53 13.11 7.61 10.08
CA LEU A 53 13.58 6.60 11.03
C LEU A 53 12.39 5.89 11.65
N ASP A 54 12.54 4.60 11.90
CA ASP A 54 11.53 3.79 12.55
C ASP A 54 11.69 3.82 14.07
N SER A 55 10.69 4.38 14.76
CA SER A 55 10.70 4.53 16.22
C SER A 55 10.78 3.18 16.95
N TRP A 56 10.28 2.10 16.35
CA TRP A 56 10.41 0.77 16.95
C TRP A 56 11.86 0.27 16.95
N ILE A 57 12.62 0.61 15.90
CA ILE A 57 14.01 0.20 15.72
C ILE A 57 14.94 1.12 16.52
N THR A 58 14.66 2.42 16.59
CA THR A 58 15.55 3.41 17.22
C THR A 58 15.28 3.66 18.71
N LYS A 59 14.29 2.99 19.31
CA LYS A 59 13.98 3.11 20.74
C LYS A 59 15.17 2.74 21.64
N LYS A 60 15.37 3.50 22.72
CA LYS A 60 16.36 3.18 23.77
C LYS A 60 15.92 2.01 24.64
N SER A 61 14.63 1.95 24.95
CA SER A 61 14.07 0.92 25.83
C SER A 61 13.95 -0.44 25.13
N THR A 62 14.54 -1.47 25.74
CA THR A 62 14.38 -2.87 25.33
C THR A 62 13.22 -3.57 26.04
N LYS A 63 12.41 -2.83 26.80
CA LYS A 63 11.35 -3.40 27.66
C LYS A 63 10.16 -3.95 26.88
N SER A 64 9.98 -3.60 25.61
CA SER A 64 8.90 -4.13 24.77
C SER A 64 9.32 -5.48 24.19
N PRO A 65 8.76 -6.62 24.67
CA PRO A 65 9.07 -7.92 24.12
C PRO A 65 8.50 -8.06 22.70
N GLY A 66 9.18 -8.85 21.86
CA GLY A 66 8.73 -9.22 20.52
C GLY A 66 9.09 -8.25 19.40
N ASN A 67 8.54 -8.51 18.21
CA ASN A 67 8.89 -7.81 16.96
C ASN A 67 8.04 -6.57 16.68
N GLY A 68 7.13 -6.20 17.59
CA GLY A 68 6.23 -5.06 17.42
C GLY A 68 5.09 -5.34 16.46
N ASN A 69 4.66 -6.61 16.40
CA ASN A 69 3.56 -7.05 15.54
C ASN A 69 2.25 -6.42 16.03
N THR A 70 1.44 -5.95 15.08
CA THR A 70 0.24 -5.17 15.34
C THR A 70 -1.00 -5.77 14.70
N CYS A 71 -0.85 -6.68 13.74
CA CYS A 71 -1.95 -7.34 13.06
C CYS A 71 -1.73 -8.86 13.06
N ASP A 72 -2.81 -9.62 12.85
CA ASP A 72 -2.79 -11.07 12.76
C ASP A 72 -2.12 -11.77 13.95
N LEU A 73 -2.30 -11.24 15.15
CA LEU A 73 -1.71 -11.80 16.35
C LEU A 73 -2.41 -13.10 16.78
N PRO A 74 -1.66 -14.15 17.19
CA PRO A 74 -2.25 -15.41 17.69
C PRO A 74 -3.20 -15.21 18.88
N SER A 75 -2.96 -14.17 19.68
CA SER A 75 -3.79 -13.82 20.84
C SER A 75 -5.08 -13.09 20.47
N ASN A 76 -5.21 -12.59 19.24
CA ASN A 76 -6.37 -11.82 18.82
C ASN A 76 -7.46 -12.76 18.23
N PRO A 77 -8.68 -12.78 18.78
CA PRO A 77 -9.78 -13.63 18.27
C PRO A 77 -10.22 -13.30 16.84
N PHE A 78 -9.89 -12.13 16.31
CA PHE A 78 -10.21 -11.74 14.93
C PHE A 78 -9.25 -12.35 13.90
N THR A 79 -8.10 -12.90 14.35
CA THR A 79 -7.07 -13.43 13.47
C THR A 79 -7.49 -14.74 12.82
N GLY A 80 -7.44 -14.76 11.48
CA GLY A 80 -7.73 -15.94 10.69
C GLY A 80 -6.63 -17.01 10.80
N LYS A 81 -7.02 -18.28 10.91
CA LYS A 81 -6.07 -19.42 10.95
C LYS A 81 -5.15 -19.52 9.74
N LYS A 82 -5.53 -18.93 8.60
CA LYS A 82 -4.67 -18.88 7.41
C LYS A 82 -3.49 -17.94 7.63
N ALA A 83 -3.71 -16.74 8.17
CA ALA A 83 -2.66 -15.75 8.40
C ALA A 83 -1.54 -16.31 9.30
N LEU A 84 -1.92 -16.98 10.39
CA LEU A 84 -0.98 -17.61 11.33
C LEU A 84 -0.14 -18.75 10.75
N LYS A 85 -0.48 -19.29 9.58
CA LYS A 85 0.39 -20.26 8.90
C LYS A 85 1.59 -19.60 8.23
N PHE A 86 1.40 -18.38 7.75
CA PHE A 86 2.44 -17.61 7.05
C PHE A 86 3.25 -16.80 8.06
N ASP A 87 2.56 -16.12 8.98
CA ASP A 87 3.17 -15.33 10.05
C ASP A 87 2.68 -15.81 11.42
N PRO A 88 3.36 -16.83 12.00
CA PRO A 88 2.94 -17.42 13.28
C PRO A 88 2.97 -16.46 14.46
N GLU A 89 3.72 -15.37 14.37
CA GLU A 89 3.80 -14.33 15.42
C GLU A 89 2.97 -13.09 15.09
N GLY A 90 2.26 -13.08 13.94
CA GLY A 90 1.58 -11.91 13.39
C GLY A 90 2.50 -10.97 12.62
N LYS A 91 1.91 -9.92 12.05
CA LYS A 91 2.57 -8.96 11.17
C LYS A 91 2.75 -7.60 11.85
N ARG A 92 3.86 -6.94 11.56
CA ARG A 92 4.07 -5.53 11.89
C ARG A 92 3.69 -4.67 10.70
N ILE A 93 2.54 -4.01 10.77
CA ILE A 93 2.04 -3.16 9.67
C ILE A 93 1.68 -1.74 10.10
N ASP A 94 1.68 -1.47 11.41
CA ASP A 94 1.49 -0.14 11.97
C ASP A 94 2.84 0.42 12.46
N TYR A 95 3.19 1.62 11.99
CA TYR A 95 4.52 2.21 12.19
C TYR A 95 4.40 3.64 12.71
N ILE A 96 5.29 4.03 13.62
CA ILE A 96 5.54 5.44 13.91
C ILE A 96 6.94 5.74 13.39
N LEU A 97 7.01 6.50 12.32
CA LEU A 97 8.27 6.95 11.72
C LEU A 97 8.48 8.43 11.99
N TYR A 98 9.74 8.86 12.06
CA TYR A 98 10.06 10.24 12.33
C TYR A 98 11.29 10.72 11.55
N ARG A 99 11.38 12.03 11.33
CA ARG A 99 12.58 12.69 10.81
C ARG A 99 12.83 13.97 11.58
N CYS A 100 14.06 14.18 12.00
CA CYS A 100 14.52 15.44 12.58
C CYS A 100 15.28 16.26 11.54
N ASN A 101 14.97 17.55 11.48
CA ASN A 101 15.71 18.49 10.64
C ASN A 101 16.89 19.10 11.45
N LYS A 102 17.80 19.80 10.76
CA LYS A 102 18.95 20.47 11.38
C LYS A 102 18.50 21.39 12.51
N GLY A 103 19.26 21.45 13.60
CA GLY A 103 18.90 22.29 14.75
C GLY A 103 18.00 21.60 15.80
N THR A 104 17.55 20.37 15.53
CA THR A 104 16.71 19.59 16.44
C THR A 104 17.30 18.19 16.65
N SER A 105 17.39 17.77 17.91
CA SER A 105 17.76 16.42 18.33
C SER A 105 16.51 15.69 18.80
N VAL A 106 16.29 14.47 18.31
CA VAL A 106 15.16 13.63 18.70
C VAL A 106 15.67 12.27 19.10
N THR A 107 15.28 11.84 20.29
CA THR A 107 15.54 10.48 20.76
C THR A 107 14.23 9.78 21.10
N VAL A 108 14.13 8.49 20.75
CA VAL A 108 12.97 7.68 21.06
C VAL A 108 13.24 6.98 22.39
N GLU A 109 12.54 7.40 23.44
CA GLU A 109 12.69 6.80 24.77
C GLU A 109 12.05 5.42 24.79
N GLU A 110 10.80 5.34 24.32
CA GLU A 110 10.02 4.10 24.28
C GLU A 110 9.20 3.99 23.00
N CYS A 111 9.01 2.77 22.50
CA CYS A 111 8.04 2.47 21.45
C CYS A 111 7.46 1.08 21.70
N ASN A 112 6.16 1.02 21.97
CA ASN A 112 5.46 -0.14 22.50
C ASN A 112 4.16 -0.41 21.72
N VAL A 113 3.80 -1.68 21.64
CA VAL A 113 2.46 -2.12 21.24
C VAL A 113 1.51 -1.89 22.43
N THR A 114 0.29 -1.41 22.18
CA THR A 114 -0.68 -0.95 23.19
C THR A 114 -2.13 -1.23 22.76
N MET A 115 -3.09 -0.76 23.56
CA MET A 115 -4.54 -1.00 23.49
C MET A 115 -4.97 -2.39 23.96
N GLY A 116 -4.47 -3.48 23.35
CA GLY A 116 -4.81 -4.85 23.76
C GLY A 116 -6.30 -5.08 24.00
N THR A 117 -6.60 -5.67 25.15
CA THR A 117 -7.97 -5.94 25.60
C THR A 117 -8.60 -4.76 26.31
N ILE A 118 -9.88 -4.55 26.04
CA ILE A 118 -10.68 -3.56 26.76
C ILE A 118 -10.66 -3.88 28.27
N PRO A 119 -10.40 -2.89 29.15
CA PRO A 119 -10.46 -3.09 30.59
C PRO A 119 -11.77 -3.76 31.00
N ASP A 120 -11.68 -4.74 31.90
CA ASP A 120 -12.80 -5.54 32.40
C ASP A 120 -13.52 -6.42 31.36
N ARG A 121 -13.00 -6.54 30.14
CA ARG A 121 -13.56 -7.40 29.10
C ARG A 121 -12.52 -8.36 28.52
N LYS A 122 -13.00 -9.48 27.97
CA LYS A 122 -12.15 -10.54 27.38
C LYS A 122 -11.85 -10.36 25.89
N TYR A 123 -12.29 -9.26 25.30
CA TYR A 123 -12.15 -9.02 23.86
C TYR A 123 -11.29 -7.78 23.59
N PRO A 124 -10.50 -7.79 22.51
CA PRO A 124 -9.67 -6.66 22.13
C PRO A 124 -10.51 -5.48 21.65
N TYR A 125 -9.87 -4.30 21.63
CA TYR A 125 -10.48 -3.11 21.05
C TYR A 125 -10.74 -3.27 19.55
N THR A 126 -9.77 -3.82 18.81
CA THR A 126 -9.86 -4.07 17.37
C THR A 126 -9.09 -5.35 16.98
N ASP A 127 -9.09 -5.66 15.69
CA ASP A 127 -8.26 -6.69 15.06
C ASP A 127 -6.78 -6.28 14.93
N HIS A 128 -6.45 -5.04 15.30
CA HIS A 128 -5.09 -4.51 15.38
C HIS A 128 -4.74 -4.09 16.81
N GLU A 129 -3.45 -4.09 17.11
CA GLU A 129 -2.90 -3.45 18.29
C GLU A 129 -2.47 -2.02 17.97
N GLY A 130 -2.60 -1.12 18.94
CA GLY A 130 -2.08 0.24 18.81
C GLY A 130 -0.56 0.27 18.91
N VAL A 131 0.08 1.29 18.34
CA VAL A 131 1.50 1.59 18.54
C VAL A 131 1.61 2.94 19.24
N ALA A 132 2.41 3.01 20.29
CA ALA A 132 2.69 4.23 21.03
C ALA A 132 4.19 4.44 21.16
N ALA A 133 4.66 5.66 20.86
CA ALA A 133 6.06 6.05 21.00
C ALA A 133 6.19 7.33 21.85
N ILE A 134 7.23 7.37 22.67
CA ILE A 134 7.59 8.51 23.50
C ILE A 134 8.89 9.09 22.95
N PHE A 135 8.83 10.36 22.54
CA PHE A 135 9.96 11.10 21.99
C PHE A 135 10.45 12.13 23.01
N ASN A 136 11.76 12.22 23.18
CA ASN A 136 12.41 13.39 23.76
C ASN A 136 12.97 14.26 22.63
N VAL A 137 12.57 15.54 22.61
CA VAL A 137 12.86 16.49 21.54
C VAL A 137 13.57 17.70 22.14
N GLU A 138 14.77 17.98 21.65
CA GLU A 138 15.63 19.07 22.16
C GLU A 138 16.11 19.94 20.99
N LYS A 139 16.17 21.25 21.20
CA LYS A 139 16.83 22.16 20.23
C LYS A 139 18.33 22.10 20.44
N THR A 140 19.10 21.98 19.36
CA THR A 140 20.55 21.81 19.43
C THR A 140 21.22 22.42 18.20
N GLU A 141 22.08 23.42 18.38
CA GLU A 141 22.77 24.11 17.29
C GLU A 141 23.73 23.21 16.49
N SER A 142 24.20 22.11 17.08
CA SER A 142 25.13 21.15 16.48
C SER A 142 24.46 19.91 15.86
N SER A 143 23.13 19.78 15.93
CA SER A 143 22.43 18.64 15.32
C SER A 143 22.36 18.82 13.80
N ASN A 144 22.91 17.88 13.05
CA ASN A 144 22.80 17.81 11.59
C ASN A 144 21.45 17.24 11.11
N GLY A 145 20.50 16.98 12.02
CA GLY A 145 19.25 16.28 11.70
C GLY A 145 19.44 14.79 11.49
N THR A 146 18.43 14.11 10.96
CA THR A 146 18.50 12.70 10.59
C THR A 146 19.52 12.52 9.47
N GLU A 147 20.44 11.57 9.62
CA GLU A 147 21.42 11.27 8.57
C GLU A 147 20.69 10.95 7.25
N ALA A 148 21.11 11.61 6.18
CA ALA A 148 20.60 11.32 4.85
C ALA A 148 20.90 9.86 4.50
N ILE A 149 19.86 9.11 4.14
CA ILE A 149 20.03 7.75 3.62
C ILE A 149 20.93 7.83 2.38
N ARG A 150 21.91 6.93 2.29
CA ARG A 150 22.86 6.88 1.16
C ARG A 150 22.09 6.82 -0.16
N ALA A 151 22.50 7.64 -1.13
CA ALA A 151 21.84 7.73 -2.44
C ALA A 151 21.67 6.36 -3.12
N ASN A 152 22.69 5.50 -3.05
CA ASN A 152 22.63 4.13 -3.59
C ASN A 152 21.53 3.26 -2.95
N THR A 153 21.23 3.46 -1.67
CA THR A 153 20.14 2.76 -0.98
C THR A 153 18.78 3.27 -1.42
N ILE A 154 18.66 4.59 -1.65
CA ILE A 154 17.43 5.19 -2.20
C ILE A 154 17.19 4.68 -3.62
N GLU A 155 18.22 4.65 -4.46
CA GLU A 155 18.14 4.11 -5.83
C GLU A 155 17.70 2.63 -5.83
N GLY A 156 18.29 1.79 -4.98
CA GLY A 156 17.89 0.38 -4.84
C GLY A 156 16.43 0.21 -4.40
N ASN A 157 15.96 1.04 -3.47
CA ASN A 157 14.57 1.01 -3.01
C ASN A 157 13.60 1.46 -4.11
N VAL A 158 13.93 2.53 -4.85
CA VAL A 158 13.12 3.02 -5.98
C VAL A 158 13.08 1.99 -7.10
N ASN A 159 14.18 1.32 -7.43
CA ASN A 159 14.20 0.25 -8.42
C ASN A 159 13.33 -0.96 -8.01
N THR A 160 13.31 -1.30 -6.72
CA THR A 160 12.40 -2.34 -6.19
C THR A 160 10.94 -1.92 -6.34
N CYS A 161 10.64 -0.65 -6.08
CA CYS A 161 9.31 -0.07 -6.29
C CYS A 161 8.89 -0.12 -7.77
N LEU A 162 9.78 0.28 -8.69
CA LEU A 162 9.54 0.22 -10.13
C LEU A 162 9.24 -1.22 -10.59
N THR A 163 9.94 -2.22 -10.06
CA THR A 163 9.68 -3.63 -10.35
C THR A 163 8.25 -4.04 -9.95
N ALA A 164 7.76 -3.57 -8.80
CA ALA A 164 6.38 -3.82 -8.37
C ALA A 164 5.36 -3.13 -9.27
N ILE A 165 5.62 -1.89 -9.70
CA ILE A 165 4.78 -1.14 -10.65
C ILE A 165 4.73 -1.85 -12.00
N GLU A 166 5.87 -2.33 -12.51
CA GLU A 166 5.94 -3.09 -13.77
C GLU A 166 5.10 -4.38 -13.71
N LYS A 167 5.11 -5.09 -12.57
CA LYS A 167 4.25 -6.26 -12.36
C LYS A 167 2.76 -5.86 -12.44
N GLY A 168 2.38 -4.76 -11.79
CA GLY A 168 1.02 -4.21 -11.84
C GLY A 168 0.60 -3.81 -13.25
N LEU A 169 1.46 -3.14 -14.01
CA LEU A 169 1.19 -2.76 -15.41
C LEU A 169 0.98 -3.97 -16.32
N LYS A 170 1.80 -5.02 -16.16
CA LYS A 170 1.61 -6.29 -16.89
C LYS A 170 0.26 -6.92 -16.56
N LYS A 171 -0.15 -6.89 -15.29
CA LYS A 171 -1.47 -7.39 -14.86
C LYS A 171 -2.61 -6.57 -15.47
N ALA A 172 -2.56 -5.25 -15.38
CA ALA A 172 -3.58 -4.35 -15.96
C ALA A 172 -3.73 -4.55 -17.48
N SER A 173 -2.63 -4.80 -18.19
CA SER A 173 -2.62 -5.16 -19.62
C SER A 173 -3.22 -6.54 -19.91
N SER A 174 -2.93 -7.54 -19.06
CA SER A 174 -3.57 -8.85 -19.12
C SER A 174 -5.09 -8.74 -18.92
N ASP A 175 -5.53 -7.96 -17.93
CA ASP A 175 -6.95 -7.77 -17.64
C ASP A 175 -7.67 -7.04 -18.77
N CYS A 176 -6.99 -6.09 -19.43
CA CYS A 176 -7.47 -5.43 -20.63
C CYS A 176 -7.78 -6.44 -21.74
N THR A 177 -6.90 -7.44 -21.93
CA THR A 177 -7.10 -8.53 -22.89
C THR A 177 -8.27 -9.41 -22.47
N PHE A 178 -8.34 -9.79 -21.19
CA PHE A 178 -9.41 -10.61 -20.64
C PHE A 178 -10.80 -9.97 -20.83
N TYR A 179 -10.98 -8.72 -20.42
CA TYR A 179 -12.28 -8.03 -20.55
C TYR A 179 -12.66 -7.80 -22.02
N THR A 180 -11.69 -7.60 -22.91
CA THR A 180 -11.95 -7.50 -24.35
C THR A 180 -12.47 -8.81 -24.91
N ILE A 181 -11.83 -9.94 -24.58
CA ILE A 181 -12.29 -11.28 -24.99
C ILE A 181 -13.67 -11.57 -24.41
N LEU A 182 -13.89 -11.28 -23.13
CA LEU A 182 -15.17 -11.51 -22.46
C LEU A 182 -16.30 -10.69 -23.12
N ALA A 183 -16.05 -9.44 -23.48
CA ALA A 183 -17.02 -8.60 -24.18
C ALA A 183 -17.36 -9.16 -25.57
N VAL A 184 -16.35 -9.53 -26.37
CA VAL A 184 -16.55 -10.11 -27.72
C VAL A 184 -17.31 -11.44 -27.64
N MET A 185 -16.94 -12.32 -26.70
CA MET A 185 -17.61 -13.59 -26.47
C MET A 185 -19.06 -13.40 -26.03
N SER A 186 -19.32 -12.41 -25.16
CA SER A 186 -20.69 -12.09 -24.71
C SER A 186 -21.56 -11.63 -25.88
N VAL A 187 -21.05 -10.76 -26.76
CA VAL A 187 -21.77 -10.31 -27.97
C VAL A 187 -22.01 -11.47 -28.93
N PHE A 188 -21.02 -12.33 -29.14
CA PHE A 188 -21.15 -13.50 -29.99
C PHE A 188 -22.23 -14.46 -29.46
N LEU A 189 -22.23 -14.77 -28.17
CA LEU A 189 -23.23 -15.64 -27.54
C LEU A 189 -24.63 -15.00 -27.55
N LEU A 190 -24.74 -13.69 -27.33
CA LEU A 190 -26.01 -12.96 -27.47
C LEU A 190 -26.60 -13.12 -28.87
N TYR A 191 -25.77 -12.99 -29.91
CA TYR A 191 -26.21 -13.16 -31.30
C TYR A 191 -26.69 -14.60 -31.57
N ILE A 192 -25.91 -15.61 -31.16
CA ILE A 192 -26.26 -17.02 -31.37
C ILE A 192 -27.56 -17.37 -30.64
N ILE A 193 -27.67 -17.04 -29.35
CA ILE A 193 -28.86 -17.39 -28.53
C ILE A 193 -30.09 -16.62 -28.98
N SER A 194 -29.93 -15.38 -29.47
CA SER A 194 -31.04 -14.62 -30.04
C SER A 194 -31.55 -15.23 -31.36
N SER A 195 -30.66 -15.85 -32.14
CA SER A 195 -30.99 -16.43 -33.44
C SER A 195 -31.55 -17.86 -33.36
N LEU A 196 -31.49 -18.51 -32.19
CA LEU A 196 -32.02 -19.85 -32.00
C LEU A 196 -33.55 -19.83 -31.85
N GLU A 197 -34.23 -20.69 -32.59
CA GLU A 197 -35.63 -21.02 -32.35
C GLU A 197 -35.74 -21.86 -31.07
N VAL A 198 -36.57 -21.41 -30.13
CA VAL A 198 -36.70 -22.04 -28.81
C VAL A 198 -38.13 -22.58 -28.64
N PRO A 199 -38.31 -23.83 -28.18
CA PRO A 199 -39.63 -24.39 -27.90
C PRO A 199 -40.44 -23.51 -26.94
N TYR A 200 -41.76 -23.48 -27.12
CA TYR A 200 -42.69 -22.59 -26.41
C TYR A 200 -42.56 -22.58 -24.87
N GLY A 201 -42.07 -23.67 -24.24
CA GLY A 201 -41.87 -23.76 -22.79
C GLY A 201 -40.54 -23.19 -22.27
N LEU A 202 -39.57 -22.89 -23.13
CA LEU A 202 -38.21 -22.48 -22.72
C LEU A 202 -37.92 -20.98 -22.94
N GLY A 203 -38.91 -20.20 -23.40
CA GLY A 203 -38.75 -18.77 -23.67
C GLY A 203 -38.29 -17.95 -22.45
N LEU A 204 -38.79 -18.27 -21.25
CA LEU A 204 -38.37 -17.61 -20.01
C LEU A 204 -36.89 -17.86 -19.70
N VAL A 205 -36.42 -19.10 -19.86
CA VAL A 205 -35.01 -19.48 -19.64
C VAL A 205 -34.11 -18.71 -20.62
N ARG A 206 -34.49 -18.65 -21.91
CA ARG A 206 -33.79 -17.84 -22.90
C ARG A 206 -33.72 -16.37 -22.48
N GLY A 207 -34.83 -15.80 -22.02
CA GLY A 207 -34.89 -14.42 -21.54
C GLY A 207 -33.88 -14.15 -20.41
N PHE A 208 -33.82 -15.03 -19.40
CA PHE A 208 -32.85 -14.91 -18.30
C PHE A 208 -31.41 -14.98 -18.79
N VAL A 209 -31.09 -15.91 -19.69
CA VAL A 209 -29.73 -16.04 -20.23
C VAL A 209 -29.31 -14.79 -21.00
N LEU A 210 -30.21 -14.21 -21.81
CA LEU A 210 -29.92 -12.98 -22.55
C LEU A 210 -29.71 -11.78 -21.62
N VAL A 211 -30.50 -11.66 -20.54
CA VAL A 211 -30.29 -10.61 -19.52
C VAL A 211 -28.93 -10.76 -18.85
N ILE A 212 -28.56 -11.97 -18.42
CA ILE A 212 -27.26 -12.23 -17.79
C ILE A 212 -26.12 -11.87 -18.75
N LEU A 213 -26.16 -12.33 -19.99
CA LEU A 213 -25.13 -12.02 -20.99
C LEU A 213 -25.03 -10.51 -21.29
N THR A 214 -26.16 -9.81 -21.32
CA THR A 214 -26.19 -8.35 -21.52
C THR A 214 -25.53 -7.62 -20.34
N LEU A 215 -25.81 -8.05 -19.11
CA LEU A 215 -25.16 -7.51 -17.91
C LEU A 215 -23.66 -7.82 -17.90
N THR A 216 -23.26 -9.05 -18.26
CA THR A 216 -21.85 -9.43 -18.37
C THR A 216 -21.12 -8.61 -19.43
N PHE A 217 -21.73 -8.38 -20.59
CA PHE A 217 -21.19 -7.49 -21.62
C PHE A 217 -21.03 -6.07 -21.08
N GLY A 218 -22.08 -5.51 -20.45
CA GLY A 218 -22.04 -4.17 -19.87
C GLY A 218 -20.92 -4.00 -18.84
N TYR A 219 -20.77 -4.99 -17.94
CA TYR A 219 -19.69 -5.02 -16.96
C TYR A 219 -18.30 -5.11 -17.59
N ALA A 220 -18.10 -6.03 -18.54
CA ALA A 220 -16.82 -6.20 -19.22
C ALA A 220 -16.42 -4.94 -20.03
N PHE A 221 -17.39 -4.34 -20.71
CA PHE A 221 -17.21 -3.12 -21.49
C PHE A 221 -16.86 -1.93 -20.58
N TRP A 222 -17.61 -1.74 -19.49
CA TRP A 222 -17.32 -0.69 -18.51
C TRP A 222 -15.94 -0.86 -17.88
N SER A 223 -15.61 -2.08 -17.44
CA SER A 223 -14.31 -2.39 -16.82
C SER A 223 -13.17 -2.10 -17.79
N ARG A 224 -13.29 -2.55 -19.04
CA ARG A 224 -12.29 -2.31 -20.09
C ARG A 224 -12.09 -0.82 -20.41
N LEU A 225 -13.17 -0.04 -20.48
CA LEU A 225 -13.10 1.36 -20.88
C LEU A 225 -12.63 2.27 -19.75
N ILE A 226 -13.12 2.02 -18.54
CA ILE A 226 -12.97 2.96 -17.43
C ILE A 226 -11.96 2.41 -16.43
N LEU A 227 -12.23 1.25 -15.83
CA LEU A 227 -11.39 0.72 -14.74
C LEU A 227 -9.96 0.45 -15.20
N ASN A 228 -9.77 -0.36 -16.24
CA ASN A 228 -8.43 -0.67 -16.75
C ASN A 228 -7.69 0.56 -17.26
N LYS A 229 -8.40 1.54 -17.85
CA LYS A 229 -7.75 2.75 -18.36
C LYS A 229 -7.33 3.68 -17.23
N MET A 230 -8.15 3.82 -16.20
CA MET A 230 -7.81 4.56 -14.98
C MET A 230 -6.61 3.90 -14.27
N GLU A 231 -6.64 2.58 -14.12
CA GLU A 231 -5.57 1.80 -13.49
C GLU A 231 -4.24 1.91 -14.25
N GLU A 232 -4.24 1.65 -15.56
CA GLU A 232 -3.05 1.75 -16.40
C GLU A 232 -2.47 3.18 -16.37
N ASN A 233 -3.31 4.20 -16.53
CA ASN A 233 -2.86 5.58 -16.49
C ASN A 233 -2.29 5.97 -15.11
N GLY A 234 -2.93 5.52 -14.02
CA GLY A 234 -2.46 5.77 -12.66
C GLY A 234 -1.06 5.19 -12.44
N LEU A 235 -0.87 3.92 -12.79
CA LEU A 235 0.41 3.23 -12.65
C LEU A 235 1.50 3.82 -13.56
N ILE A 236 1.19 4.18 -14.81
CA ILE A 236 2.14 4.83 -15.74
C ILE A 236 2.60 6.18 -15.18
N ASN A 237 1.69 6.97 -14.59
CA ASN A 237 2.06 8.26 -14.02
C ASN A 237 2.99 8.07 -12.82
N SER A 238 2.67 7.17 -11.90
CA SER A 238 3.54 6.87 -10.77
C SER A 238 4.91 6.33 -11.21
N GLN A 239 4.95 5.50 -12.26
CA GLN A 239 6.20 5.03 -12.85
C GLN A 239 7.07 6.19 -13.32
N LYS A 240 6.50 7.11 -14.12
CA LYS A 240 7.22 8.28 -14.63
C LYS A 240 7.74 9.17 -13.51
N ASP A 241 6.96 9.37 -12.46
CA ASP A 241 7.37 10.18 -11.31
C ASP A 241 8.56 9.55 -10.58
N MET A 242 8.57 8.22 -10.42
CA MET A 242 9.70 7.48 -9.83
C MET A 242 10.94 7.51 -10.73
N GLU A 243 10.79 7.34 -12.05
CA GLU A 243 11.89 7.42 -13.01
C GLU A 243 12.52 8.82 -13.05
N ASN A 244 11.68 9.87 -13.05
CA ASN A 244 12.14 11.25 -12.95
C ASN A 244 12.90 11.51 -11.65
N TYR A 245 12.41 10.97 -10.53
CA TYR A 245 13.10 11.07 -9.24
C TYR A 245 14.48 10.38 -9.27
N LEU A 246 14.58 9.22 -9.90
CA LEU A 246 15.84 8.49 -10.06
C LEU A 246 16.85 9.27 -10.94
N LEU A 247 16.38 9.87 -12.03
CA LEU A 247 17.18 10.77 -12.87
C LEU A 247 17.74 11.97 -12.10
N LEU A 248 16.93 12.57 -11.22
CA LEU A 248 17.36 13.68 -10.37
C LEU A 248 18.46 13.23 -9.41
N LEU A 249 18.30 12.09 -8.73
CA LEU A 249 19.32 11.54 -7.82
C LEU A 249 20.64 11.26 -8.55
N GLN A 250 20.59 10.67 -9.73
CA GLN A 250 21.78 10.39 -10.53
C GLN A 250 22.49 11.67 -11.01
N THR A 251 21.73 12.74 -11.24
CA THR A 251 22.29 14.05 -11.61
C THR A 251 22.98 14.70 -10.41
N GLU A 252 22.32 14.71 -9.25
CA GLU A 252 22.89 15.23 -8.00
C GLU A 252 24.20 14.51 -7.62
N MET A 253 24.26 13.18 -7.77
CA MET A 253 25.47 12.40 -7.51
C MET A 253 26.63 12.71 -8.46
N LYS A 254 26.37 13.12 -9.71
CA LYS A 254 27.42 13.49 -10.67
C LYS A 254 27.98 14.89 -10.43
N THR A 255 27.23 15.73 -9.74
CA THR A 255 27.61 17.11 -9.41
C THR A 255 28.23 17.28 -8.02
N SER A 256 28.17 16.22 -7.19
CA SER A 256 28.82 16.11 -5.87
C SER A 256 30.23 15.53 -6.00
#